data_AF-A0A109VAW1-F1
#
_entry.id   AF-A0A109VAW1-F1
#
_cell.length_a   1.000
_cell.length_b   1.000
_cell.length_c   1.000
_cell.angle_alpha   90.00
_cell.angle_beta   90.00
_cell.angle_gamma   90.00
#
_symmetry.space_group_name_H-M   'P 1'
#
loop_
_entity.id
_entity.type
_entity.pdbx_description
1 polymer ?
#
loop_
_entity_poly.entity_id
_entity_poly.type
_entity_poly.pdbx_seq_one_letter_code
_entity_poly.pdbx_strand_id
1 'polypeptide(L)'
;PALQSNWLLLHVSTCFFSYGAFAVSFVASIVYLLPIGRRHLSLKLLDDVMYKSILFGFPLLTLGVGSGAIWTNEAWGTYWSWDPKEIWS
;
A
#
# COMPACT_ATOMS: atom_id res chain seq x y z
N PRO A 1 25.71 3.17 -0.95
CA PRO A 1 24.99 3.17 0.34
C PRO A 1 23.52 2.77 0.12
N ALA A 2 23.01 1.73 0.79
CA ALA A 2 21.69 1.13 0.49
C ALA A 2 20.50 2.11 0.59
N LEU A 3 20.64 3.17 1.41
CA LEU A 3 19.63 4.23 1.59
C LEU A 3 19.70 5.35 0.52
N GLN A 4 20.67 5.31 -0.38
CA GLN A 4 20.92 6.32 -1.42
C GLN A 4 20.59 5.74 -2.80
N SER A 5 19.34 5.28 -3.00
CA SER A 5 18.87 4.73 -4.28
C SER A 5 17.51 5.32 -4.66
N ASN A 6 17.34 5.66 -5.95
CA ASN A 6 16.07 6.12 -6.50
C ASN A 6 14.98 5.06 -6.43
N TRP A 7 15.36 3.78 -6.43
CA TRP A 7 14.42 2.66 -6.29
C TRP A 7 13.83 2.59 -4.89
N LEU A 8 14.62 2.91 -3.86
CA LEU A 8 14.11 3.02 -2.49
C LEU A 8 13.08 4.14 -2.38
N LEU A 9 13.37 5.30 -2.96
CA LEU A 9 12.44 6.43 -2.97
C LEU A 9 11.13 6.06 -3.69
N LEU A 10 11.22 5.41 -4.85
CA LEU A 10 10.05 4.94 -5.60
C LEU A 10 9.24 3.91 -4.79
N HIS A 11 9.91 2.92 -4.20
CA HIS A 11 9.30 1.89 -3.37
C HIS A 11 8.53 2.50 -2.20
N VAL A 12 9.19 3.34 -1.40
CA VAL A 12 8.57 3.93 -0.20
C VAL A 12 7.40 4.84 -0.59
N SER A 13 7.56 5.66 -1.62
CA SER A 13 6.51 6.60 -2.06
C SER A 13 5.27 5.85 -2.55
N THR A 14 5.45 4.83 -3.40
CA THR A 14 4.33 4.04 -3.94
C THR A 14 3.62 3.23 -2.86
N CYS A 15 4.36 2.63 -1.92
CA CYS A 15 3.79 1.94 -0.76
C CYS A 15 3.00 2.89 0.14
N PHE A 16 3.52 4.09 0.43
CA PHE A 16 2.85 5.07 1.27
C PHE A 16 1.48 5.49 0.69
N PHE A 17 1.44 5.87 -0.59
CA PHE A 17 0.19 6.26 -1.24
C PHE A 17 -0.80 5.09 -1.38
N SER A 18 -0.28 3.88 -1.65
CA SER A 18 -1.10 2.67 -1.72
C SER A 18 -1.80 2.37 -0.39
N TYR A 19 -1.05 2.32 0.71
CA TYR A 19 -1.61 2.06 2.03
C TYR A 19 -2.53 3.18 2.50
N GLY A 20 -2.21 4.44 2.17
CA GLY A 20 -3.12 5.56 2.41
C GLY A 20 -4.48 5.36 1.73
N ALA A 21 -4.49 4.95 0.46
CA ALA A 21 -5.72 4.67 -0.27
C ALA A 21 -6.50 3.48 0.32
N PHE A 22 -5.82 2.41 0.73
CA PHE A 22 -6.48 1.28 1.41
C PHE A 22 -7.03 1.65 2.78
N ALA A 23 -6.34 2.50 3.54
CA ALA A 23 -6.84 3.02 4.81
C ALA A 23 -8.13 3.84 4.61
N VAL A 24 -8.20 4.67 3.57
CA VAL A 24 -9.44 5.39 3.22
C VAL A 24 -10.57 4.42 2.88
N SER A 25 -10.30 3.39 2.07
CA SER A 25 -11.30 2.37 1.74
C SER A 25 -11.77 1.58 2.98
N PHE A 26 -10.85 1.27 3.89
CA PHE A 26 -11.16 0.60 5.15
C PHE A 26 -12.07 1.44 6.05
N VAL A 27 -11.77 2.74 6.22
CA VAL A 27 -12.63 3.66 6.99
C VAL A 27 -13.99 3.80 6.32
N ALA A 28 -14.04 3.97 4.99
CA ALA A 28 -15.30 4.03 4.26
C ALA A 28 -16.14 2.76 4.43
N SER A 29 -15.49 1.59 4.46
CA SER A 29 -16.13 0.29 4.72
C SER A 29 -16.71 0.20 6.13
N ILE A 30 -15.99 0.70 7.15
CA ILE A 30 -16.52 0.76 8.53
C ILE A 30 -17.77 1.66 8.57
N VAL A 31 -17.69 2.84 7.97
CA VAL A 31 -18.83 3.78 7.92
C VAL A 31 -20.00 3.18 7.16
N TYR A 32 -19.74 2.43 6.08
CA TYR A 32 -20.75 1.70 5.32
C TYR A 32 -21.43 0.62 6.15
N LEU A 33 -20.72 -0.07 7.05
CA LEU A 33 -21.31 -1.13 7.89
C LEU A 33 -22.06 -0.58 9.10
N LEU A 34 -21.66 0.57 9.63
CA LEU A 34 -22.26 1.14 10.83
C LEU A 34 -23.58 1.87 10.53
N PRO A 35 -24.67 1.62 11.31
CA PRO A 35 -25.97 2.27 11.11
C PRO A 35 -25.91 3.80 11.18
N ILE A 36 -24.98 4.32 11.97
CA ILE A 36 -24.78 5.76 12.13
C ILE A 36 -24.18 6.38 10.86
N GLY A 37 -23.27 5.67 10.19
CA GLY A 37 -22.67 6.12 8.94
C GLY A 37 -23.67 6.14 7.80
N ARG A 38 -24.50 5.08 7.68
CA ARG A 38 -25.59 4.98 6.68
C ARG A 38 -26.64 6.08 6.79
N ARG A 39 -26.79 6.72 7.96
CA ARG A 39 -27.74 7.81 8.18
C ARG A 39 -27.24 9.17 7.69
N HIS A 40 -25.93 9.38 7.67
CA HIS A 40 -25.32 10.68 7.35
C HIS A 40 -24.74 10.75 5.95
N LEU A 41 -24.36 9.60 5.37
CA LEU A 41 -23.72 9.52 4.05
C LEU A 41 -24.50 8.61 3.11
N SER A 42 -24.55 8.98 1.83
CA SER A 42 -25.14 8.15 0.79
C SER A 42 -24.32 6.87 0.58
N LEU A 43 -24.98 5.72 0.53
CA LEU A 43 -24.32 4.43 0.26
C LEU A 43 -23.54 4.47 -1.05
N LYS A 44 -24.10 5.10 -2.09
CA LYS A 44 -23.44 5.26 -3.39
C LYS A 44 -22.12 6.06 -3.29
N LEU A 45 -22.09 7.08 -2.44
CA LEU A 45 -20.87 7.86 -2.22
C LEU A 45 -19.79 6.99 -1.54
N LEU A 46 -20.17 6.21 -0.53
CA LEU A 46 -19.26 5.31 0.17
C LEU A 46 -18.72 4.23 -0.79
N ASP A 47 -19.58 3.63 -1.60
CA ASP A 47 -19.19 2.65 -2.62
C ASP A 47 -18.23 3.25 -3.66
N ASP A 48 -18.51 4.46 -4.15
CA ASP A 48 -17.65 5.17 -5.10
C ASP A 48 -16.26 5.48 -4.48
N VAL A 49 -16.23 5.91 -3.21
CA VAL A 49 -14.97 6.19 -2.50
C VAL A 49 -14.17 4.92 -2.30
N MET A 50 -14.82 3.83 -1.85
CA MET A 50 -14.16 2.52 -1.68
C MET A 50 -13.58 2.03 -3.01
N TYR A 51 -14.40 2.01 -4.06
CA TYR A 51 -13.99 1.55 -5.38
C TYR A 51 -12.82 2.36 -5.94
N LYS A 52 -12.92 3.69 -5.96
CA LYS A 52 -11.86 4.57 -6.48
C LYS A 52 -10.58 4.48 -5.67
N SER A 53 -10.69 4.35 -4.34
CA SER A 53 -9.52 4.21 -3.46
C SER A 53 -8.79 2.90 -3.71
N ILE A 54 -9.51 1.79 -3.85
CA ILE A 54 -8.91 0.48 -4.18
C ILE A 54 -8.31 0.50 -5.58
N LEU A 55 -9.04 1.04 -6.57
CA LEU A 55 -8.60 1.15 -7.95
C LEU A 55 -7.31 1.95 -8.07
N PHE A 56 -7.14 2.99 -7.25
CA PHE A 56 -5.91 3.77 -7.19
C PHE A 56 -4.80 3.08 -6.40
N GLY A 57 -5.12 2.49 -5.25
CA GLY A 57 -4.15 1.89 -4.33
C GLY A 57 -3.50 0.61 -4.88
N PHE A 58 -4.24 -0.22 -5.62
CA PHE A 58 -3.76 -1.52 -6.08
C PHE A 58 -2.64 -1.45 -7.14
N PRO A 59 -2.73 -0.61 -8.19
CA PRO A 59 -1.60 -0.40 -9.09
C PRO A 59 -0.36 0.14 -8.37
N LEU A 60 -0.54 1.05 -7.41
CA LEU A 60 0.57 1.59 -6.62
C LEU A 60 1.22 0.52 -5.74
N LEU A 61 0.43 -0.38 -5.14
CA LEU A 61 0.98 -1.52 -4.40
C LEU A 61 1.84 -2.40 -5.31
N THR A 62 1.34 -2.69 -6.52
CA THR A 62 2.04 -3.50 -7.51
C THR A 62 3.38 -2.86 -7.88
N LEU A 63 3.40 -1.55 -8.14
CA LEU A 63 4.64 -0.80 -8.39
C LEU A 63 5.57 -0.80 -7.18
N GLY A 64 5.02 -0.71 -5.96
CA GLY A 64 5.78 -0.79 -4.71
C GLY A 64 6.48 -2.13 -4.53
N VAL A 65 5.77 -3.24 -4.74
CA VAL A 65 6.36 -4.59 -4.67
C VAL A 65 7.45 -4.76 -5.72
N GLY A 66 7.21 -4.34 -6.96
CA GLY A 66 8.20 -4.44 -8.05
C GLY A 66 9.45 -3.59 -7.81
N SER A 67 9.28 -2.32 -7.45
CA SER A 67 10.40 -1.42 -7.14
C SER A 67 11.17 -1.83 -5.88
N GLY A 68 10.50 -2.43 -4.89
CA GLY A 68 11.12 -3.01 -3.71
C GLY A 68 12.05 -4.17 -4.07
N ALA A 69 11.58 -5.10 -4.92
CA ALA A 69 12.40 -6.22 -5.39
C ALA A 69 13.67 -5.75 -6.13
N ILE A 70 13.54 -4.72 -6.99
CA ILE A 70 14.69 -4.13 -7.71
C ILE A 70 15.67 -3.49 -6.72
N TRP A 71 15.17 -2.70 -5.77
CA TRP A 71 16.01 -2.10 -4.73
C TRP A 71 16.77 -3.16 -3.92
N THR A 72 16.13 -4.26 -3.55
CA THR A 72 16.78 -5.36 -2.81
C THR A 72 17.95 -5.94 -3.61
N ASN A 73 17.78 -6.12 -4.92
CA ASN A 73 18.86 -6.60 -5.78
C ASN A 73 20.01 -5.60 -5.88
N GLU A 74 19.74 -4.29 -5.96
CA GLU A 74 20.79 -3.27 -5.93
C GLU A 74 21.52 -3.18 -4.59
N ALA A 75 20.80 -3.34 -3.47
CA ALA A 75 21.35 -3.17 -2.14
C ALA A 75 22.14 -4.39 -1.66
N TRP A 76 21.69 -5.60 -2.00
CA TRP A 76 22.22 -6.86 -1.47
C TRP A 76 22.59 -7.90 -2.52
N GLY A 77 22.43 -7.61 -3.81
CA GLY A 77 22.81 -8.51 -4.91
C GLY A 77 21.82 -9.65 -5.18
N THR A 78 20.71 -9.72 -4.44
CA THR A 78 19.65 -10.73 -4.61
C THR A 78 18.27 -10.08 -4.46
N TYR A 79 17.25 -10.62 -5.09
CA TYR A 79 15.86 -10.13 -4.97
C TYR A 79 15.19 -10.52 -3.65
N TRP A 80 15.68 -11.59 -3.03
CA TRP A 80 15.19 -12.13 -1.76
C TRP A 80 16.31 -12.96 -1.09
N SER A 81 16.38 -12.91 0.23
CA SER A 81 17.29 -13.74 1.02
C SER A 81 16.64 -14.15 2.33
N TRP A 82 16.98 -15.34 2.81
CA TRP A 82 16.61 -15.82 4.14
C TRP A 82 17.76 -15.53 5.12
N ASP A 83 18.06 -14.26 5.36
CA ASP A 83 19.10 -13.87 6.34
C ASP A 83 18.59 -14.23 7.75
N PRO A 84 19.39 -14.89 8.61
CA PRO A 84 19.00 -15.24 9.99
C PRO A 84 18.34 -14.10 10.77
N LYS A 85 18.73 -12.84 10.53
CA LYS A 85 18.13 -11.66 11.19
C LYS A 85 16.66 -11.40 10.81
N GLU A 86 16.17 -11.98 9.71
CA GLU A 86 14.82 -11.77 9.16
C GLU A 86 13.87 -12.96 9.43
N ILE A 87 14.42 -14.13 9.80
CA ILE A 87 13.64 -15.37 10.04
C ILE A 87 13.81 -15.95 11.44
N TRP A 88 14.84 -15.56 12.18
CA TRP A 88 15.15 -16.07 13.52
C TRP A 88 15.47 -14.89 14.43
N SER A 89 14.42 -14.31 15.02
CA SER A 89 14.46 -13.50 16.24
C SER A 89 13.78 -14.25 17.37
#